data_AF-A0A7C8Z7Y1-F1
#
_entry.id   AF-A0A7C8Z7Y1-F1
#
_cell.length_a   1.000
_cell.length_b   1.000
_cell.length_c   1.000
_cell.angle_alpha   90.00
_cell.angle_beta   90.00
_cell.angle_gamma   90.00
#
_symmetry.space_group_name_H-M   'P 1'
#
loop_
_entity.id
_entity.type
_entity.pdbx_description
1 polymer ?
#
loop_
_entity_poly.entity_id
_entity_poly.type
_entity_poly.pdbx_seq_one_letter_code
_entity_poly.pdbx_strand_id
1 'polypeptide(L)'
;TISDGASDTTPKETLDAHMKRFNDFAPHSLTQLIEKKLILKDHVRCLVYDSVLPWGHDIARKFGIYGAPYFTQSCLVNLIYYQVQHGVLRAPIEEETSIGVDGMPLMEARDVPSCVGKIGLYPFIERLVLDQFF
;
A
#
# COMPACT_ATOMS: atom_id res chain seq x y z
N THR A 1 -3.17 3.01 -21.33
CA THR A 1 -3.40 2.02 -20.25
C THR A 1 -2.14 1.93 -19.42
N ILE A 2 -2.21 1.45 -18.18
CA ILE A 2 -1.05 1.20 -17.33
C ILE A 2 -0.72 -0.28 -17.47
N SER A 3 0.56 -0.59 -17.71
CA SER A 3 1.05 -1.96 -17.81
C SER A 3 1.52 -2.47 -16.45
N ASP A 4 1.19 -3.71 -16.12
CA ASP A 4 1.75 -4.45 -14.99
C ASP A 4 3.06 -5.18 -15.38
N GLY A 5 3.45 -5.14 -16.65
CA GLY A 5 4.59 -5.88 -17.20
C GLY A 5 4.29 -7.32 -17.63
N ALA A 6 3.02 -7.76 -17.60
CA ALA A 6 2.64 -9.09 -18.06
C ALA A 6 2.49 -9.12 -19.58
N SER A 7 2.67 -10.31 -20.13
CA SER A 7 2.34 -10.69 -21.50
C SER A 7 1.48 -11.95 -21.51
N ASP A 8 0.85 -12.26 -22.65
CA ASP A 8 0.09 -13.50 -22.83
C ASP A 8 0.95 -14.78 -22.64
N THR A 9 2.27 -14.63 -22.68
CA THR A 9 3.25 -15.70 -22.47
C THR A 9 3.80 -15.76 -21.05
N THR A 10 3.35 -14.88 -20.15
CA THR A 10 3.80 -14.88 -18.76
C THR A 10 3.29 -16.14 -18.07
N PRO A 11 4.17 -16.99 -17.52
CA PRO A 11 3.76 -18.21 -16.84
C PRO A 11 2.95 -17.90 -15.57
N LYS A 12 2.20 -18.88 -15.07
CA LYS A 12 1.58 -18.77 -13.74
C LYS A 12 2.67 -18.52 -12.71
N GLU A 13 2.53 -17.44 -11.96
CA GLU A 13 3.51 -16.99 -10.98
C GLU A 13 2.87 -16.87 -9.59
N THR A 14 3.72 -16.79 -8.56
CA THR A 14 3.26 -16.51 -7.19
C THR A 14 2.81 -15.06 -7.06
N LEU A 15 2.00 -14.76 -6.04
CA LEU A 15 1.59 -13.39 -5.74
C LEU A 15 2.80 -12.46 -5.57
N ASP A 16 3.86 -12.93 -4.89
CA ASP A 16 5.06 -12.15 -4.66
C ASP A 16 5.80 -11.82 -5.96
N ALA A 17 5.91 -12.78 -6.88
CA ALA A 17 6.52 -12.57 -8.18
C ALA A 17 5.71 -11.57 -9.03
N HIS A 18 4.38 -11.74 -9.03
CA HIS A 18 3.46 -10.83 -9.70
C HIS A 18 3.62 -9.40 -9.19
N MET A 19 3.56 -9.22 -7.87
CA MET A 19 3.59 -7.90 -7.27
C MET A 19 4.96 -7.24 -7.38
N LYS A 20 6.05 -8.01 -7.33
CA LYS A 20 7.39 -7.49 -7.64
C LYS A 20 7.44 -6.94 -9.05
N ARG A 21 6.99 -7.72 -10.05
CA ARG A 21 6.92 -7.28 -11.45
C ARG A 21 6.02 -6.05 -11.60
N PHE A 22 4.84 -6.07 -11.00
CA PHE A 22 3.93 -4.92 -11.00
C PHE A 22 4.63 -3.66 -10.46
N ASN A 23 5.31 -3.74 -9.32
CA ASN A 23 6.03 -2.61 -8.73
C ASN A 23 7.25 -2.15 -9.56
N ASP A 24 7.87 -3.03 -10.35
CA ASP A 24 8.96 -2.67 -11.26
C ASP A 24 8.43 -1.94 -12.51
N PHE A 25 7.25 -2.29 -13.03
CA PHE A 25 6.74 -1.82 -14.34
C PHE A 25 5.65 -0.75 -14.26
N ALA A 26 4.69 -0.88 -13.33
CA ALA A 26 3.53 0.01 -13.24
C ALA A 26 3.91 1.49 -12.98
N PRO A 27 4.89 1.82 -12.11
CA PRO A 27 5.31 3.21 -11.90
C PRO A 27 5.84 3.87 -13.18
N HIS A 28 6.63 3.14 -13.97
CA HIS A 28 7.18 3.60 -15.24
C HIS A 28 6.07 3.81 -16.27
N SER A 29 5.15 2.86 -16.38
CA SER A 29 4.02 2.95 -17.32
C SER A 29 3.07 4.10 -16.97
N LEU A 30 2.76 4.30 -15.68
CA LEU A 30 1.96 5.43 -15.22
C LEU A 30 2.65 6.77 -15.49
N THR A 31 3.96 6.85 -15.23
CA THR A 31 4.76 8.05 -15.51
C THR A 31 4.65 8.46 -16.98
N GLN A 32 4.85 7.50 -17.90
CA GLN A 32 4.72 7.74 -19.35
C GLN A 32 3.30 8.17 -19.74
N LEU A 33 2.28 7.62 -19.08
CA LEU A 33 0.89 8.01 -19.32
C LEU A 33 0.64 9.47 -18.92
N ILE A 34 1.15 9.90 -17.77
CA ILE A 34 1.03 11.30 -17.30
C ILE A 34 1.77 12.24 -18.24
N GLU A 35 3.00 11.91 -18.64
CA GLU A 35 3.78 12.69 -19.62
C GLU A 35 3.02 12.86 -20.94
N LYS A 36 2.44 11.78 -21.47
CA LYS A 36 1.62 11.82 -22.68
C LYS A 36 0.39 12.72 -22.51
N LYS A 37 -0.28 12.67 -21.36
CA LYS A 37 -1.43 13.52 -21.06
C LYS A 37 -1.04 15.01 -21.03
N LEU A 38 0.10 15.34 -20.42
CA LEU A 38 0.63 16.71 -20.40
C LEU A 38 0.95 17.23 -21.80
N ILE A 39 1.57 16.41 -22.67
CA ILE A 39 1.86 16.77 -24.07
C ILE A 39 0.57 17.08 -24.84
N LEU A 40 -0.48 16.29 -24.60
CA LEU A 40 -1.80 16.48 -25.23
C LEU A 40 -2.60 17.65 -24.63
N LYS A 41 -2.02 18.41 -23.68
CA LYS A 41 -2.69 19.48 -22.92
C LYS A 41 -3.94 19.00 -22.17
N ASP A 42 -3.96 17.73 -21.79
CA ASP A 42 -4.96 17.17 -20.90
C ASP A 42 -4.51 17.41 -19.45
N HIS A 43 -5.23 18.26 -18.73
CA HIS A 43 -4.82 18.75 -17.42
C HIS A 43 -5.05 17.72 -16.31
N VAL A 44 -4.08 16.83 -16.10
CA VAL A 44 -4.03 15.98 -14.90
C VAL A 44 -3.69 16.87 -13.70
N ARG A 45 -4.58 16.91 -12.70
CA ARG A 45 -4.42 17.73 -11.49
C ARG A 45 -4.23 16.91 -10.23
N CYS A 46 -4.70 15.67 -10.23
CA CYS A 46 -4.63 14.78 -9.08
C CYS A 46 -4.39 13.34 -9.54
N LEU A 47 -3.55 12.63 -8.79
CA LEU A 47 -3.37 11.19 -8.86
C LEU A 47 -4.02 10.56 -7.62
N VAL A 48 -5.10 9.81 -7.84
CA VAL A 48 -5.68 8.93 -6.82
C VAL A 48 -5.04 7.56 -6.97
N TYR A 49 -4.52 7.00 -5.88
CA TYR A 49 -3.80 5.72 -5.89
C TYR A 49 -4.12 4.94 -4.62
N ASP A 50 -4.01 3.61 -4.65
CA ASP A 50 -4.13 2.81 -3.44
C ASP A 50 -2.97 3.13 -2.49
N SER A 51 -3.24 3.34 -1.20
CA SER A 51 -2.24 3.72 -0.20
C SER A 51 -1.08 2.73 -0.11
N VAL A 52 -1.30 1.44 -0.38
CA VAL A 52 -0.24 0.43 -0.36
C VAL A 52 0.74 0.54 -1.53
N LEU A 53 0.52 1.47 -2.47
CA LEU A 53 1.42 1.76 -3.59
C LEU A 53 2.15 3.09 -3.33
N PRO A 54 3.15 3.13 -2.42
CA PRO A 54 3.76 4.39 -1.97
C PRO A 54 4.45 5.15 -3.11
N TRP A 55 4.87 4.46 -4.18
CA TRP A 55 5.40 5.11 -5.39
C TRP A 55 4.41 6.06 -6.07
N GLY A 56 3.09 5.94 -5.81
CA GLY A 56 2.09 6.88 -6.30
C GLY A 56 2.30 8.30 -5.76
N HIS A 57 2.72 8.41 -4.50
CA HIS A 57 3.09 9.67 -3.86
C HIS A 57 4.26 10.35 -4.59
N ASP A 58 5.32 9.57 -4.85
CA ASP A 58 6.52 10.08 -5.50
C ASP A 58 6.25 10.53 -6.94
N ILE A 59 5.38 9.81 -7.67
CA ILE A 59 4.94 10.22 -9.01
C ILE A 59 4.14 11.52 -8.95
N ALA A 60 3.18 11.64 -8.02
CA ALA A 60 2.41 12.87 -7.88
C ALA A 60 3.32 14.08 -7.59
N ARG A 61 4.29 13.91 -6.68
CA ARG A 61 5.32 14.91 -6.37
C ARG A 61 6.18 15.25 -7.58
N LYS A 62 6.64 14.26 -8.35
CA LYS A 62 7.45 14.45 -9.57
C LYS A 62 6.76 15.38 -10.58
N PHE A 63 5.45 15.24 -10.75
CA PHE A 63 4.68 16.02 -11.73
C PHE A 63 4.05 17.29 -11.13
N GLY A 64 4.26 17.58 -9.84
CA GLY A 64 3.67 18.75 -9.19
C GLY A 64 2.13 18.71 -9.14
N ILE A 65 1.55 17.51 -9.12
CA ILE A 65 0.10 17.29 -9.02
C ILE A 65 -0.29 16.85 -7.62
N TYR A 66 -1.57 16.96 -7.26
CA TYR A 66 -2.05 16.49 -5.97
C TYR A 66 -1.99 14.96 -5.90
N GLY A 67 -1.42 14.40 -4.83
CA GLY A 67 -1.54 12.98 -4.50
C GLY A 67 -2.73 12.75 -3.57
N ALA A 68 -3.52 11.72 -3.83
CA ALA A 68 -4.65 11.30 -3.00
C ALA A 68 -4.54 9.78 -2.72
N PRO A 69 -3.89 9.38 -1.63
CA PRO A 69 -3.87 7.98 -1.21
C PRO A 69 -5.28 7.53 -0.79
N TYR A 70 -5.72 6.42 -1.34
CA TYR A 70 -7.01 5.81 -1.08
C TYR A 70 -6.81 4.53 -0.28
N PHE A 71 -7.29 4.54 0.96
CA PHE A 71 -7.19 3.41 1.87
C PHE A 71 -8.35 2.45 1.63
N THR A 72 -8.05 1.26 1.11
CA THR A 72 -9.05 0.22 0.78
C THR A 72 -9.46 -0.63 1.98
N GLN A 73 -8.83 -0.42 3.13
CA GLN A 73 -9.07 -1.17 4.37
C GLN A 73 -9.78 -0.30 5.43
N SER A 74 -10.36 -0.96 6.44
CA SER A 74 -11.01 -0.29 7.58
C SER A 74 -10.07 0.73 8.24
N CYS A 75 -10.62 1.88 8.66
CA CYS A 75 -9.85 2.91 9.37
C CYS A 75 -9.14 2.35 10.61
N LEU A 76 -9.78 1.43 11.34
CA LEU A 76 -9.19 0.79 12.53
C LEU A 76 -7.99 -0.08 12.17
N VAL A 77 -8.07 -0.82 11.07
CA VAL A 77 -6.96 -1.65 10.57
C VAL A 77 -5.77 -0.78 10.19
N ASN A 78 -6.00 0.31 9.46
CA ASN A 78 -4.94 1.26 9.10
C ASN A 78 -4.36 1.96 10.33
N LEU A 79 -5.17 2.28 11.33
CA LEU A 79 -4.70 2.87 12.59
C LEU A 79 -3.78 1.90 13.36
N ILE A 80 -4.11 0.61 13.38
CA ILE A 80 -3.24 -0.42 13.96
C ILE A 80 -1.91 -0.49 13.20
N TYR A 81 -1.93 -0.55 11.86
CA TYR A 81 -0.70 -0.56 11.06
C TYR A 81 0.14 0.70 11.28
N TYR A 82 -0.49 1.86 11.36
CA TYR A 82 0.17 3.12 11.67
C TYR A 82 0.86 3.08 13.04
N GLN A 83 0.17 2.59 14.07
CA GLN A 83 0.76 2.44 15.41
C GLN A 83 1.94 1.45 15.43
N VAL A 84 1.87 0.37 14.65
CA VAL A 84 2.99 -0.58 14.50
C VAL A 84 4.17 0.05 13.78
N GLN A 85 3.94 0.74 12.67
CA GLN A 85 4.98 1.42 11.89
C GLN A 85 5.72 2.49 12.73
N HIS A 86 4.99 3.20 13.60
CA HIS A 86 5.56 4.20 14.51
C HIS A 86 6.10 3.61 15.84
N GLY A 87 6.07 2.29 16.01
CA GLY A 87 6.61 1.60 17.19
C GLY A 87 5.79 1.77 18.48
N VAL A 88 4.56 2.28 18.39
CA VAL A 88 3.62 2.37 19.52
C VAL A 88 3.09 0.99 19.90
N LEU A 89 2.72 0.20 18.90
CA LEU A 89 2.41 -1.22 19.06
C LEU A 89 3.59 -2.06 18.56
N ARG A 90 3.95 -3.10 19.31
CA ARG A 90 4.99 -4.05 18.88
C ARG A 90 4.34 -5.24 18.21
N ALA A 91 4.79 -5.55 17.00
CA ALA A 91 4.39 -6.76 16.30
C ALA A 91 5.51 -7.84 16.44
N PRO A 92 5.17 -9.15 16.52
CA PRO A 92 3.81 -9.68 16.49
C PRO A 92 3.05 -9.36 17.79
N ILE A 93 1.75 -9.16 17.67
CA ILE A 93 0.89 -8.96 18.85
C ILE A 93 0.77 -10.28 19.62
N GLU A 94 1.26 -10.32 20.86
CA GLU A 94 1.17 -11.49 21.74
C GLU A 94 -0.28 -11.74 22.16
N GLU A 95 -0.68 -13.02 22.34
CA GLU A 95 -2.09 -13.40 22.57
C GLU A 95 -2.72 -12.72 23.79
N GLU A 96 -1.93 -12.47 24.83
CA GLU A 96 -2.34 -11.83 26.08
C GLU A 96 -2.35 -10.29 26.01
N THR A 97 -1.94 -9.70 24.87
CA THR A 97 -1.87 -8.24 24.72
C THR A 97 -3.27 -7.67 24.50
N SER A 98 -3.69 -6.77 25.39
CA SER A 98 -4.85 -5.93 25.19
C SER A 98 -4.45 -4.65 24.46
N ILE A 99 -5.09 -4.38 23.31
CA ILE A 99 -4.80 -3.21 22.49
C ILE A 99 -5.86 -2.15 22.76
N GLY A 100 -5.40 -1.02 23.30
CA GLY A 100 -6.19 0.19 23.45
C GLY A 100 -5.94 1.13 22.28
N VAL A 101 -7.00 1.50 21.57
CA VAL A 101 -7.00 2.60 20.60
C VAL A 101 -7.98 3.64 21.09
N ASP A 102 -7.56 4.91 21.14
CA ASP A 102 -8.41 6.00 21.62
C ASP A 102 -9.75 6.02 20.88
N GLY A 103 -10.84 5.99 21.65
CA GLY A 103 -12.21 5.98 21.11
C GLY A 103 -12.72 4.62 20.63
N MET A 104 -11.97 3.53 20.85
CA MET A 104 -12.36 2.16 20.49
C MET A 104 -12.45 1.27 21.73
N PRO A 105 -13.25 0.18 21.69
CA PRO A 105 -13.18 -0.87 22.69
C PRO A 105 -11.79 -1.50 22.73
N LEU A 106 -11.44 -2.05 23.90
CA LEU A 106 -10.25 -2.90 24.03
C LEU A 106 -10.37 -4.10 23.09
N MET A 107 -9.30 -4.36 22.36
CA MET A 107 -9.18 -5.47 21.41
C MET A 107 -8.22 -6.51 21.93
N GLU A 108 -8.46 -7.76 21.59
CA GLU A 108 -7.54 -8.87 21.83
C GLU A 108 -6.68 -9.12 20.58
N ALA A 109 -5.61 -9.91 20.73
CA ALA A 109 -4.73 -10.26 19.62
C ALA A 109 -5.44 -10.95 18.43
N ARG A 110 -6.56 -11.65 18.68
CA ARG A 110 -7.36 -12.27 17.61
C ARG A 110 -8.14 -11.27 16.77
N ASP A 111 -8.35 -10.06 17.28
CA ASP A 111 -9.13 -9.02 16.62
C ASP A 111 -8.26 -8.15 15.68
N VAL A 112 -6.93 -8.32 15.74
CA VAL A 112 -6.00 -7.57 14.87
C VAL A 112 -5.75 -8.25 13.53
N PRO A 113 -5.32 -7.48 12.51
CA PRO A 113 -4.96 -8.06 11.22
C PRO A 113 -3.82 -9.08 11.34
N SER A 114 -3.90 -10.16 10.58
CA SER A 114 -2.87 -11.20 10.55
C SER A 114 -1.48 -10.67 10.15
N CYS A 115 -1.43 -9.59 9.36
CA CYS A 115 -0.16 -8.96 8.96
C CYS A 115 0.64 -8.38 10.15
N VAL A 116 0.00 -8.15 11.30
CA VAL A 116 0.69 -7.72 12.53
C VAL A 116 0.52 -8.72 13.68
N GLY A 117 -0.50 -9.57 13.66
CA GLY A 117 -0.66 -10.65 14.64
C GLY A 117 0.19 -11.89 14.35
N LYS A 118 0.51 -12.16 13.08
CA LYS A 118 1.24 -13.36 12.62
C LYS A 118 2.30 -12.99 11.58
N ILE A 119 3.34 -12.29 12.03
CA ILE A 119 4.47 -11.87 11.17
C ILE A 119 5.05 -13.07 10.43
N GLY A 120 5.34 -12.89 9.14
CA GLY A 120 5.96 -13.86 8.27
C GLY A 120 4.98 -14.75 7.51
N LEU A 121 3.66 -14.62 7.75
CA LEU A 121 2.65 -15.37 7.00
C LEU A 121 2.51 -14.83 5.57
N TYR A 122 2.65 -13.51 5.40
CA TYR A 122 2.58 -12.82 4.11
C TYR A 122 3.63 -11.70 4.02
N PRO A 123 4.95 -12.02 3.99
CA PRO A 123 6.01 -11.02 4.16
C PRO A 123 5.92 -9.82 3.19
N PHE A 124 5.49 -10.07 1.97
CA PHE A 124 5.30 -9.03 0.97
C PHE A 124 4.10 -8.11 1.28
N ILE A 125 2.95 -8.69 1.66
CA ILE A 125 1.75 -7.92 2.02
C ILE A 125 1.97 -7.15 3.32
N GLU A 126 2.64 -7.76 4.30
CA GLU A 126 3.05 -7.12 5.55
C GLU A 126 3.84 -5.85 5.28
N ARG A 127 4.84 -5.92 4.40
CA ARG A 127 5.60 -4.76 3.99
C ARG A 127 4.73 -3.69 3.31
N LEU A 128 3.87 -4.09 2.37
CA LEU A 128 2.98 -3.16 1.67
C LEU A 128 2.07 -2.37 2.61
N VAL A 129 1.46 -3.04 3.59
CA VAL A 129 0.50 -2.39 4.50
C VAL A 129 1.19 -1.57 5.60
N LEU A 130 2.47 -1.81 5.88
CA LEU A 130 3.26 -1.02 6.83
C LEU A 130 3.97 0.16 6.16
N ASP A 131 4.34 0.04 4.88
CA ASP A 131 5.00 1.11 4.09
C ASP A 131 4.01 2.15 3.53
N GLN A 132 2.70 2.01 3.78
CA GLN A 132 1.66 2.85 3.18
C GLN A 132 1.51 4.27 3.80
N PHE A 133 2.23 4.57 4.88
CA PHE A 133 2.19 5.89 5.52
C PHE A 133 3.55 6.59 5.37
N PHE A 134 3.51 7.84 4.91
CA PHE A 134 4.64 8.65 4.46
C PHE A 134 4.71 10.00 5.17
#